data_AF-A0A397B1U1-F1
#
_entry.id   AF-A0A397B1U1-F1
#
_cell.length_a   1.000
_cell.length_b   1.000
_cell.length_c   1.000
_cell.angle_alpha   90.00
_cell.angle_beta   90.00
_cell.angle_gamma   90.00
#
_symmetry.space_group_name_H-M   'P 1'
#
loop_
_entity.id
_entity.type
_entity.pdbx_description
1 polymer ?
#
loop_
_entity_poly.entity_id
_entity_poly.type
_entity_poly.pdbx_seq_one_letter_code
_entity_poly.pdbx_strand_id
1 'polypeptide(L)'
;MDERAVVRGTMVATGSGVDDAVGAERVTIICCTGEVTTAASGSEVGGEAATGEVTTATAAGSEVGGEAATGVVTTAAAGSEVGGEAATEVGTTATAAGSEVGGEVATGEVTTATASGSDAGGEVATGEVTTAASGLEVDGEVATGEVTTAASGLEVGNEAATGEVTTAAAGLEVGNEAATGEVTTATAADWEVGNEAATGEVTTAPPLTGK
;
A
#
# COMPACT_ATOMS: atom_id res chain seq x y z
N MET A 1 -31.26 7.02 -9.86
CA MET A 1 -31.46 6.64 -11.27
C MET A 1 -30.10 6.14 -11.71
N ASP A 2 -29.95 4.82 -11.82
CA ASP A 2 -28.73 4.13 -12.25
C ASP A 2 -28.55 4.33 -13.76
N GLU A 3 -27.64 5.21 -14.17
CA GLU A 3 -27.24 5.34 -15.57
C GLU A 3 -25.88 4.64 -15.76
N ARG A 4 -25.92 3.33 -15.98
CA ARG A 4 -24.74 2.54 -16.36
C ARG A 4 -24.32 2.88 -17.79
N ALA A 5 -23.47 3.89 -17.94
CA ALA A 5 -22.90 4.28 -19.22
C ALA A 5 -21.55 3.56 -19.44
N VAL A 6 -21.53 2.57 -20.34
CA VAL A 6 -20.28 2.05 -20.90
C VAL A 6 -19.71 3.11 -21.85
N VAL A 7 -18.85 3.98 -21.34
CA VAL A 7 -18.23 5.04 -22.12
C VAL A 7 -16.91 4.54 -22.71
N ARG A 8 -16.86 4.38 -24.04
CA ARG A 8 -15.57 4.26 -24.75
C ARG A 8 -14.95 5.65 -24.88
N GLY A 9 -13.95 5.96 -24.06
CA GLY A 9 -13.24 7.25 -24.07
C GLY A 9 -12.73 7.66 -22.68
N THR A 10 -12.42 8.94 -22.51
CA THR A 10 -12.08 9.53 -21.20
C THR A 10 -13.35 9.87 -20.43
N MET A 11 -13.50 9.35 -19.21
CA MET A 11 -14.56 9.76 -18.28
C MET A 11 -14.02 10.82 -17.32
N VAL A 12 -14.71 11.96 -17.21
CA VAL A 12 -14.47 12.97 -16.17
C VAL A 12 -15.75 13.15 -15.38
N ALA A 13 -15.73 12.75 -14.11
CA ALA A 13 -16.87 12.87 -13.20
C ALA A 13 -16.57 13.85 -12.06
N THR A 14 -17.59 14.64 -11.69
CA THR A 14 -17.63 15.49 -10.50
C THR A 14 -19.06 15.47 -9.94
N GLY A 15 -19.25 15.30 -8.62
CA GLY A 15 -20.61 15.24 -8.05
C GLY A 15 -20.76 14.52 -6.72
N SER A 16 -21.99 14.08 -6.41
CA SER A 16 -22.33 13.31 -5.21
C SER A 16 -22.43 11.82 -5.59
N GLY A 17 -21.30 11.12 -5.50
CA GLY A 17 -21.20 9.69 -5.82
C GLY A 17 -20.82 9.42 -7.29
N VAL A 18 -19.93 8.45 -7.52
CA VAL A 18 -19.66 7.88 -8.85
C VAL A 18 -19.72 6.35 -8.74
N ASP A 19 -20.74 5.77 -9.37
CA ASP A 19 -20.92 4.31 -9.47
C ASP A 19 -20.47 3.85 -10.88
N ASP A 20 -19.36 3.11 -10.96
CA ASP A 20 -18.93 2.28 -12.10
C ASP A 20 -18.52 3.00 -13.41
N ALA A 21 -17.24 3.37 -13.54
CA ALA A 21 -16.59 3.72 -14.82
C ALA A 21 -16.15 2.49 -15.65
N VAL A 22 -17.06 1.53 -15.89
CA VAL A 22 -16.72 0.24 -16.53
C VAL A 22 -16.39 0.39 -18.02
N GLY A 23 -15.15 0.03 -18.40
CA GLY A 23 -14.72 -0.16 -19.79
C GLY A 23 -14.16 1.08 -20.51
N ALA A 24 -13.86 2.15 -19.77
CA ALA A 24 -13.11 3.29 -20.30
C ALA A 24 -11.63 2.94 -20.51
N GLU A 25 -11.02 3.52 -21.56
CA GLU A 25 -9.58 3.39 -21.82
C GLU A 25 -8.77 4.26 -20.85
N ARG A 26 -9.35 5.39 -20.43
CA ARG A 26 -8.83 6.32 -19.43
C ARG A 26 -9.97 6.82 -18.52
N VAL A 27 -9.81 6.73 -17.21
CA VAL A 27 -10.74 7.32 -16.23
C VAL A 27 -10.05 8.45 -15.48
N THR A 28 -10.72 9.54 -15.14
CA THR A 28 -10.17 10.57 -14.25
C THR A 28 -11.30 11.17 -13.41
N ILE A 29 -11.26 11.01 -12.10
CA ILE A 29 -12.29 11.54 -11.20
C ILE A 29 -11.68 12.60 -10.30
N ILE A 30 -12.03 13.86 -10.54
CA ILE A 30 -11.29 14.98 -9.95
C ILE A 30 -11.69 15.22 -8.48
N CYS A 31 -12.99 15.08 -8.15
CA CYS A 31 -13.48 15.28 -6.78
C CYS A 31 -14.96 14.86 -6.65
N CYS A 32 -15.28 14.08 -5.61
CA CYS A 32 -16.66 13.73 -5.23
C CYS A 32 -16.94 14.01 -3.75
N THR A 33 -18.18 14.38 -3.45
CA THR A 33 -18.65 14.66 -2.06
C THR A 33 -19.24 13.44 -1.35
N GLY A 34 -18.92 12.24 -1.83
CA GLY A 34 -19.45 10.95 -1.37
C GLY A 34 -18.48 9.83 -1.70
N GLU A 35 -18.99 8.68 -2.08
CA GLU A 35 -18.19 7.50 -2.46
C GLU A 35 -17.83 7.53 -3.95
N VAL A 36 -16.65 7.02 -4.28
CA VAL A 36 -16.17 6.84 -5.66
C VAL A 36 -15.84 5.37 -5.84
N THR A 37 -16.47 4.72 -6.81
CA THR A 37 -16.12 3.36 -7.22
C THR A 37 -15.73 3.34 -8.69
N THR A 38 -14.45 3.11 -8.95
CA THR A 38 -13.89 2.97 -10.30
C THR A 38 -13.58 1.50 -10.56
N ALA A 39 -14.15 0.93 -11.63
CA ALA A 39 -13.76 -0.37 -12.14
C ALA A 39 -13.32 -0.22 -13.61
N ALA A 40 -12.01 -0.24 -13.88
CA ALA A 40 -11.48 -0.01 -15.22
C ALA A 40 -10.83 -1.26 -15.81
N SER A 41 -10.97 -1.42 -17.13
CA SER A 41 -10.22 -2.43 -17.90
C SER A 41 -9.35 -1.79 -18.99
N GLY A 42 -9.11 -0.48 -18.87
CA GLY A 42 -8.32 0.34 -19.78
C GLY A 42 -6.85 0.39 -19.39
N SER A 43 -6.06 1.21 -20.08
CA SER A 43 -4.62 1.32 -19.80
C SER A 43 -4.32 2.23 -18.61
N GLU A 44 -5.20 3.16 -18.24
CA GLU A 44 -4.91 4.11 -17.17
C GLU A 44 -6.17 4.53 -16.39
N VAL A 45 -6.06 4.59 -15.07
CA VAL A 45 -6.97 5.26 -14.15
C VAL A 45 -6.20 6.43 -13.56
N GLY A 46 -6.63 7.65 -13.82
CA GLY A 46 -6.06 8.85 -13.22
C GLY A 46 -6.64 9.08 -11.83
N GLY A 47 -5.84 9.68 -10.95
CA GLY A 47 -6.13 9.75 -9.52
C GLY A 47 -7.51 10.30 -9.14
N GLU A 48 -8.03 9.74 -8.06
CA GLU A 48 -9.35 9.99 -7.52
C GLU A 48 -9.32 10.74 -6.18
N ALA A 49 -10.28 11.63 -5.96
CA ALA A 49 -10.44 12.29 -4.66
C ALA A 49 -11.90 12.28 -4.18
N ALA A 50 -12.12 11.90 -2.92
CA ALA A 50 -13.44 11.83 -2.32
C ALA A 50 -13.48 12.32 -0.86
N THR A 51 -14.63 12.84 -0.42
CA THR A 51 -14.88 13.11 1.01
C THR A 51 -15.51 11.92 1.75
N GLY A 52 -15.83 10.84 1.04
CA GLY A 52 -16.28 9.57 1.63
C GLY A 52 -15.21 8.53 1.43
N GLU A 53 -15.48 7.59 0.54
CA GLU A 53 -14.59 6.48 0.21
C GLU A 53 -14.15 6.56 -1.26
N VAL A 54 -12.94 6.07 -1.55
CA VAL A 54 -12.46 5.78 -2.89
C VAL A 54 -12.21 4.28 -2.98
N THR A 55 -12.80 3.63 -3.98
CA THR A 55 -12.55 2.23 -4.31
C THR A 55 -12.17 2.14 -5.78
N THR A 56 -10.93 1.76 -6.06
CA THR A 56 -10.41 1.58 -7.41
C THR A 56 -10.11 0.11 -7.66
N ALA A 57 -10.61 -0.44 -8.77
CA ALA A 57 -10.32 -1.78 -9.22
C ALA A 57 -9.92 -1.77 -10.70
N THR A 58 -8.75 -2.29 -11.04
CA THR A 58 -8.26 -2.31 -12.43
C THR A 58 -7.93 -3.70 -12.94
N ALA A 59 -8.12 -3.88 -14.25
CA ALA A 59 -7.68 -5.08 -14.95
C ALA A 59 -6.17 -5.07 -15.23
N ALA A 60 -5.67 -6.16 -15.81
CA ALA A 60 -4.23 -6.32 -16.03
C ALA A 60 -3.65 -5.25 -16.98
N GLY A 61 -2.50 -4.66 -16.60
CA GLY A 61 -1.74 -3.71 -17.43
C GLY A 61 -2.23 -2.27 -17.38
N SER A 62 -2.98 -1.90 -16.34
CA SER A 62 -3.38 -0.51 -16.06
C SER A 62 -2.36 0.22 -15.19
N GLU A 63 -2.17 1.51 -15.40
CA GLU A 63 -1.56 2.42 -14.42
C GLU A 63 -2.68 3.05 -13.58
N VAL A 64 -2.48 3.16 -12.26
CA VAL A 64 -3.41 3.81 -11.35
C VAL A 64 -2.70 5.02 -10.75
N GLY A 65 -3.27 6.22 -10.93
CA GLY A 65 -2.76 7.44 -10.31
C GLY A 65 -3.24 7.54 -8.87
N GLY A 66 -2.55 8.32 -8.05
CA GLY A 66 -2.81 8.35 -6.60
C GLY A 66 -4.21 8.81 -6.18
N GLU A 67 -4.73 8.14 -5.16
CA GLU A 67 -6.06 8.32 -4.60
C GLU A 67 -6.04 9.07 -3.26
N ALA A 68 -7.12 9.80 -2.98
CA ALA A 68 -7.29 10.49 -1.70
C ALA A 68 -8.73 10.43 -1.17
N ALA A 69 -8.90 10.06 0.09
CA ALA A 69 -10.20 10.05 0.75
C ALA A 69 -10.15 10.63 2.17
N THR A 70 -11.22 11.34 2.59
CA THR A 70 -11.38 11.66 4.02
C THR A 70 -11.98 10.51 4.84
N GLY A 71 -12.37 9.41 4.20
CA GLY A 71 -12.72 8.16 4.85
C GLY A 71 -11.69 7.10 4.46
N VAL A 72 -12.07 6.23 3.55
CA VAL A 72 -11.30 5.04 3.16
C VAL A 72 -10.79 5.14 1.72
N VAL A 73 -9.56 4.71 1.48
CA VAL A 73 -9.04 4.41 0.14
C VAL A 73 -8.88 2.89 0.04
N THR A 74 -9.31 2.32 -1.08
CA THR A 74 -9.10 0.89 -1.37
C THR A 74 -8.76 0.71 -2.85
N THR A 75 -7.56 0.25 -3.13
CA THR A 75 -7.08 0.03 -4.50
C THR A 75 -6.76 -1.45 -4.71
N ALA A 76 -7.36 -2.03 -5.74
CA ALA A 76 -7.09 -3.38 -6.21
C ALA A 76 -6.64 -3.34 -7.67
N ALA A 77 -5.32 -3.32 -7.91
CA ALA A 77 -4.77 -3.15 -9.25
C ALA A 77 -4.06 -4.41 -9.75
N ALA A 78 -4.21 -4.72 -11.03
CA ALA A 78 -3.38 -5.71 -11.72
C ALA A 78 -2.39 -5.03 -12.67
N GLY A 79 -1.84 -3.90 -12.21
CA GLY A 79 -1.17 -2.90 -13.05
C GLY A 79 0.34 -3.02 -13.17
N SER A 80 0.95 -2.05 -13.85
CA SER A 80 2.40 -1.83 -13.80
C SER A 80 2.78 -0.84 -12.69
N GLU A 81 1.89 0.09 -12.35
CA GLU A 81 2.14 1.15 -11.36
C GLU A 81 0.84 1.53 -10.65
N VAL A 82 0.92 1.77 -9.35
CA VAL A 82 -0.10 2.38 -8.49
C VAL A 82 0.54 3.58 -7.80
N GLY A 83 -0.08 4.74 -7.91
CA GLY A 83 0.38 5.97 -7.26
C GLY A 83 0.28 5.89 -5.74
N GLY A 84 0.81 6.91 -5.07
CA GLY A 84 0.67 7.01 -3.61
C GLY A 84 -0.75 7.40 -3.19
N GLU A 85 -1.19 6.87 -2.06
CA GLU A 85 -2.56 6.97 -1.57
C GLU A 85 -2.64 7.75 -0.26
N ALA A 86 -3.78 8.39 0.00
CA ALA A 86 -3.97 9.18 1.22
C ALA A 86 -5.39 9.03 1.79
N ALA A 87 -5.50 8.46 2.98
CA ALA A 87 -6.76 8.31 3.70
C ALA A 87 -6.75 9.10 5.01
N THR A 88 -7.93 9.58 5.46
CA THR A 88 -8.03 10.03 6.85
C THR A 88 -8.34 8.86 7.78
N GLU A 89 -9.11 7.85 7.37
CA GLU A 89 -9.41 6.70 8.23
C GLU A 89 -8.55 5.49 7.86
N VAL A 90 -8.75 4.87 6.70
CA VAL A 90 -8.04 3.63 6.33
C VAL A 90 -7.58 3.67 4.89
N GLY A 91 -6.32 3.30 4.67
CA GLY A 91 -5.69 3.08 3.38
C GLY A 91 -5.49 1.58 3.12
N THR A 92 -5.81 1.10 1.93
CA THR A 92 -5.65 -0.32 1.60
C THR A 92 -5.31 -0.50 0.12
N THR A 93 -4.08 -0.91 -0.14
CA THR A 93 -3.59 -1.22 -1.47
C THR A 93 -3.34 -2.71 -1.64
N ALA A 94 -3.85 -3.29 -2.73
CA ALA A 94 -3.54 -4.64 -3.14
C ALA A 94 -3.19 -4.69 -4.64
N THR A 95 -1.99 -5.17 -4.96
CA THR A 95 -1.50 -5.24 -6.35
C THR A 95 -1.13 -6.65 -6.81
N ALA A 96 -1.34 -6.91 -8.11
CA ALA A 96 -0.83 -8.10 -8.78
C ALA A 96 0.63 -7.91 -9.25
N ALA A 97 1.22 -8.97 -9.80
CA ALA A 97 2.68 -9.06 -10.01
C ALA A 97 3.25 -8.01 -10.98
N GLY A 98 4.41 -7.46 -10.63
CA GLY A 98 5.17 -6.52 -11.46
C GLY A 98 4.70 -5.07 -11.35
N SER A 99 4.06 -4.70 -10.24
CA SER A 99 3.59 -3.34 -9.98
C SER A 99 4.58 -2.57 -9.11
N GLU A 100 4.85 -1.29 -9.39
CA GLU A 100 5.39 -0.38 -8.37
C GLU A 100 4.22 0.27 -7.61
N VAL A 101 4.25 0.23 -6.28
CA VAL A 101 3.25 0.89 -5.42
C VAL A 101 3.91 2.10 -4.78
N GLY A 102 3.35 3.29 -4.99
CA GLY A 102 3.77 4.50 -4.28
C GLY A 102 3.43 4.43 -2.79
N GLY A 103 4.09 5.26 -1.99
CA GLY A 103 3.83 5.30 -0.54
C GLY A 103 2.43 5.81 -0.19
N GLU A 104 1.86 5.28 0.88
CA GLU A 104 0.53 5.58 1.38
C GLU A 104 0.56 6.19 2.80
N VAL A 105 -0.43 7.04 3.06
CA VAL A 105 -0.56 7.76 4.33
C VAL A 105 -2.00 7.67 4.86
N ALA A 106 -2.16 7.19 6.09
CA ALA A 106 -3.46 7.20 6.78
C ALA A 106 -3.37 7.78 8.20
N THR A 107 -4.49 8.30 8.74
CA THR A 107 -4.53 8.55 10.19
C THR A 107 -4.93 7.30 10.98
N GLY A 108 -5.77 6.42 10.46
CA GLY A 108 -6.01 5.10 11.07
C GLY A 108 -4.96 4.09 10.61
N GLU A 109 -5.29 3.27 9.62
CA GLU A 109 -4.48 2.11 9.23
C GLU A 109 -4.06 2.19 7.77
N VAL A 110 -2.87 1.70 7.45
CA VAL A 110 -2.40 1.44 6.09
C VAL A 110 -2.15 -0.05 5.94
N THR A 111 -2.69 -0.66 4.89
CA THR A 111 -2.39 -2.06 4.53
C THR A 111 -2.01 -2.16 3.08
N THR A 112 -0.77 -2.55 2.81
CA THR A 112 -0.23 -2.71 1.45
C THR A 112 0.13 -4.17 1.21
N ALA A 113 -0.40 -4.76 0.13
CA ALA A 113 -0.10 -6.13 -0.28
C ALA A 113 0.32 -6.17 -1.76
N THR A 114 1.56 -6.55 -2.04
CA THR A 114 2.10 -6.64 -3.40
C THR A 114 2.47 -8.08 -3.77
N ALA A 115 2.20 -8.47 -5.00
CA ALA A 115 2.59 -9.76 -5.54
C ALA A 115 4.03 -9.74 -6.08
N SER A 116 4.50 -10.88 -6.62
CA SER A 116 5.91 -11.08 -6.98
C SER A 116 6.50 -10.01 -7.91
N GLY A 117 7.70 -9.52 -7.60
CA GLY A 117 8.46 -8.58 -8.45
C GLY A 117 7.95 -7.14 -8.43
N SER A 118 7.36 -6.72 -7.30
CA SER A 118 6.65 -5.45 -7.12
C SER A 118 7.23 -4.69 -5.93
N ASP A 119 7.64 -3.44 -6.11
CA ASP A 119 8.18 -2.62 -5.02
C ASP A 119 7.06 -1.92 -4.26
N ALA A 120 7.22 -1.80 -2.94
CA ALA A 120 6.28 -1.10 -2.07
C ALA A 120 6.95 0.18 -1.53
N GLY A 121 6.32 1.32 -1.77
CA GLY A 121 6.74 2.61 -1.26
C GLY A 121 6.56 2.74 0.25
N GLY A 122 7.14 3.79 0.82
CA GLY A 122 7.16 3.96 2.27
C GLY A 122 5.80 4.37 2.82
N GLU A 123 5.40 3.71 3.91
CA GLU A 123 4.06 3.83 4.49
C GLU A 123 4.04 4.62 5.79
N VAL A 124 3.00 5.43 6.01
CA VAL A 124 2.84 6.22 7.24
C VAL A 124 1.43 6.13 7.81
N ALA A 125 1.29 5.67 9.05
CA ALA A 125 0.01 5.65 9.75
C ALA A 125 0.08 6.30 11.15
N THR A 126 -1.04 6.83 11.65
CA THR A 126 -1.14 7.10 13.10
C THR A 126 -1.65 5.91 13.90
N GLY A 127 -2.43 5.01 13.31
CA GLY A 127 -2.71 3.67 13.85
C GLY A 127 -1.62 2.70 13.43
N GLU A 128 -1.93 1.80 12.50
CA GLU A 128 -1.07 0.66 12.15
C GLU A 128 -0.65 0.70 10.68
N VAL A 129 0.54 0.19 10.39
CA VAL A 129 1.03 -0.09 9.05
C VAL A 129 1.24 -1.60 8.93
N THR A 130 0.66 -2.21 7.89
CA THR A 130 0.92 -3.61 7.54
C THR A 130 1.32 -3.71 6.08
N THR A 131 2.56 -4.14 5.82
CA THR A 131 3.09 -4.34 4.47
C THR A 131 3.37 -5.81 4.23
N ALA A 132 2.84 -6.37 3.14
CA ALA A 132 3.15 -7.73 2.68
C ALA A 132 3.61 -7.68 1.22
N ALA A 133 4.91 -7.79 0.99
CA ALA A 133 5.50 -7.63 -0.34
C ALA A 133 6.28 -8.87 -0.78
N SER A 134 6.23 -9.18 -2.08
CA SER A 134 7.05 -10.24 -2.69
C SER A 134 7.96 -9.68 -3.79
N GLY A 135 8.47 -8.47 -3.60
CA GLY A 135 9.17 -7.66 -4.60
C GLY A 135 10.68 -7.63 -4.52
N LEU A 136 11.28 -6.51 -4.96
CA LEU A 136 12.69 -6.25 -4.75
C LEU A 136 12.87 -5.42 -3.48
N GLU A 137 12.06 -4.39 -3.30
CA GLU A 137 12.27 -3.41 -2.23
C GLU A 137 10.96 -3.06 -1.52
N VAL A 138 11.07 -2.87 -0.21
CA VAL A 138 10.06 -2.24 0.64
C VAL A 138 10.72 -1.01 1.25
N ASP A 139 10.24 0.17 0.92
CA ASP A 139 10.69 1.43 1.51
C ASP A 139 10.26 1.54 2.98
N GLY A 140 10.88 2.43 3.75
CA GLY A 140 10.68 2.48 5.20
C GLY A 140 9.28 2.91 5.67
N GLU A 141 8.80 2.25 6.71
CA GLU A 141 7.48 2.45 7.32
C GLU A 141 7.51 3.16 8.67
N VAL A 142 6.46 3.95 8.94
CA VAL A 142 6.30 4.67 10.21
C VAL A 142 4.87 4.57 10.73
N ALA A 143 4.69 4.10 11.96
CA ALA A 143 3.41 4.10 12.64
C ALA A 143 3.48 4.76 14.03
N THR A 144 2.35 5.26 14.55
CA THR A 144 2.27 5.51 16.01
C THR A 144 1.78 4.29 16.78
N GLY A 145 0.92 3.45 16.21
CA GLY A 145 0.59 2.12 16.72
C GLY A 145 1.68 1.13 16.38
N GLU A 146 1.46 0.29 15.36
CA GLU A 146 2.33 -0.84 15.03
C GLU A 146 2.77 -0.80 13.57
N VAL A 147 3.98 -1.28 13.30
CA VAL A 147 4.47 -1.59 11.96
C VAL A 147 4.66 -3.10 11.87
N THR A 148 4.05 -3.72 10.87
CA THR A 148 4.25 -5.13 10.55
C THR A 148 4.62 -5.30 9.08
N THR A 149 5.84 -5.77 8.81
CA THR A 149 6.33 -5.97 7.45
C THR A 149 6.65 -7.44 7.21
N ALA A 150 6.08 -8.00 6.15
CA ALA A 150 6.37 -9.33 5.65
C ALA A 150 6.87 -9.24 4.20
N ALA A 151 8.17 -9.31 4.00
CA ALA A 151 8.78 -9.09 2.69
C ALA A 151 9.56 -10.31 2.21
N SER A 152 9.39 -10.72 0.96
CA SER A 152 10.28 -11.65 0.28
C SER A 152 10.94 -10.98 -0.92
N GLY A 153 11.96 -10.16 -0.67
CA GLY A 153 12.63 -9.36 -1.69
C GLY A 153 14.14 -9.27 -1.56
N LEU A 154 14.72 -8.10 -1.78
CA LEU A 154 16.14 -7.82 -1.54
C LEU A 154 16.30 -6.97 -0.29
N GLU A 155 15.50 -5.92 -0.13
CA GLU A 155 15.69 -4.93 0.93
C GLU A 155 14.36 -4.56 1.61
N VAL A 156 14.41 -4.41 2.93
CA VAL A 156 13.37 -3.76 3.75
C VAL A 156 14.00 -2.50 4.35
N GLY A 157 13.28 -1.38 4.24
CA GLY A 157 13.71 -0.06 4.67
C GLY A 157 13.84 0.09 6.19
N ASN A 158 13.86 1.34 6.65
CA ASN A 158 13.87 1.61 8.09
C ASN A 158 12.44 1.65 8.62
N GLU A 159 12.18 0.96 9.71
CA GLU A 159 10.86 0.89 10.33
C GLU A 159 10.85 1.59 11.69
N ALA A 160 9.78 2.34 11.95
CA ALA A 160 9.61 3.00 13.24
C ALA A 160 8.17 2.95 13.75
N ALA A 161 7.98 2.52 14.99
CA ALA A 161 6.69 2.54 15.66
C ALA A 161 6.78 3.18 17.05
N THR A 162 5.67 3.73 17.58
CA THR A 162 5.61 3.95 19.03
C THR A 162 5.15 2.71 19.78
N GLY A 163 4.24 1.90 19.22
CA GLY A 163 3.91 0.56 19.73
C GLY A 163 4.99 -0.46 19.37
N GLU A 164 4.77 -1.25 18.34
CA GLU A 164 5.61 -2.40 18.00
C GLU A 164 6.09 -2.36 16.54
N VAL A 165 7.28 -2.89 16.29
CA VAL A 165 7.83 -3.14 14.95
C VAL A 165 8.02 -4.65 14.82
N THR A 166 7.41 -5.26 13.81
CA THR A 166 7.55 -6.69 13.51
C THR A 166 7.91 -6.90 12.05
N THR A 167 9.11 -7.42 11.81
CA THR A 167 9.65 -7.64 10.47
C THR A 167 9.92 -9.12 10.23
N ALA A 168 9.33 -9.67 9.17
CA ALA A 168 9.57 -11.02 8.70
C ALA A 168 10.04 -10.96 7.24
N ALA A 169 11.33 -11.23 7.02
CA ALA A 169 11.96 -10.91 5.76
C ALA A 169 12.69 -12.12 5.12
N ALA A 170 12.59 -12.26 3.80
CA ALA A 170 13.19 -13.33 2.96
C ALA A 170 14.04 -12.84 1.75
N GLY A 171 14.68 -11.67 1.87
CA GLY A 171 15.79 -11.09 1.07
C GLY A 171 17.21 -11.03 1.64
N LEU A 172 17.87 -9.87 1.53
CA LEU A 172 19.30 -9.65 1.81
C LEU A 172 19.56 -8.65 2.96
N GLU A 173 18.78 -7.56 3.03
CA GLU A 173 19.00 -6.48 4.00
C GLU A 173 17.69 -6.03 4.69
N VAL A 174 17.77 -5.85 6.01
CA VAL A 174 16.76 -5.13 6.80
C VAL A 174 17.41 -3.86 7.34
N GLY A 175 16.75 -2.72 7.18
CA GLY A 175 17.20 -1.42 7.69
C GLY A 175 17.22 -1.33 9.22
N ASN A 176 17.23 -0.10 9.74
CA ASN A 176 17.13 0.13 11.17
C ASN A 176 15.68 0.05 11.63
N GLU A 177 15.47 -0.51 12.80
CA GLU A 177 14.15 -0.72 13.38
C GLU A 177 14.10 -0.05 14.75
N ALA A 178 13.06 0.75 14.99
CA ALA A 178 12.91 1.48 16.24
C ALA A 178 11.47 1.42 16.76
N ALA A 179 11.29 0.92 17.98
CA ALA A 179 10.00 0.94 18.67
C ALA A 179 10.11 1.60 20.04
N THR A 180 9.03 2.17 20.56
CA THR A 180 8.98 2.40 22.02
C THR A 180 8.53 1.16 22.77
N GLY A 181 7.62 0.35 22.22
CA GLY A 181 7.26 -0.97 22.73
C GLY A 181 8.32 -2.02 22.38
N GLU A 182 8.08 -2.83 21.36
CA GLU A 182 8.89 -4.00 21.02
C GLU A 182 9.38 -3.97 19.56
N VAL A 183 10.57 -4.53 19.31
CA VAL A 183 11.09 -4.80 17.97
C VAL A 183 11.27 -6.32 17.84
N THR A 184 10.65 -6.92 16.83
CA THR A 184 10.80 -8.35 16.51
C THR A 184 11.17 -8.54 15.05
N THR A 185 12.29 -9.22 14.81
CA THR A 185 12.89 -9.33 13.48
C THR A 185 13.24 -10.77 13.19
N ALA A 186 12.69 -11.32 12.11
CA ALA A 186 12.91 -12.71 11.70
C ALA A 186 13.36 -12.75 10.25
N THR A 187 14.58 -13.26 10.02
CA THR A 187 15.16 -13.37 8.68
C THR A 187 15.34 -14.84 8.28
N ALA A 188 15.24 -15.13 6.98
CA ALA A 188 15.35 -16.51 6.46
C ALA A 188 16.69 -16.85 5.77
N ALA A 189 17.58 -15.88 5.50
CA ALA A 189 18.89 -16.10 4.88
C ALA A 189 20.04 -15.43 5.68
N ASP A 190 21.30 -15.53 5.22
CA ASP A 190 22.44 -14.83 5.84
C ASP A 190 22.36 -13.31 5.56
N TRP A 191 21.78 -12.52 6.48
CA TRP A 191 21.41 -11.11 6.27
C TRP A 191 22.29 -10.09 6.99
N GLU A 192 22.30 -8.87 6.45
CA GLU A 192 22.61 -7.67 7.21
C GLU A 192 21.31 -7.10 7.82
N VAL A 193 21.26 -7.05 9.15
CA VAL A 193 20.20 -6.34 9.89
C VAL A 193 20.83 -5.07 10.44
N GLY A 194 20.15 -3.94 10.25
CA GLY A 194 20.53 -2.65 10.79
C GLY A 194 20.47 -2.61 12.32
N ASN A 195 20.42 -1.39 12.87
CA ASN A 195 20.28 -1.26 14.32
C ASN A 195 18.83 -1.44 14.73
N GLU A 196 18.61 -2.32 15.70
CA GLU A 196 17.33 -2.48 16.37
C GLU A 196 17.36 -1.75 17.72
N ALA A 197 16.32 -0.96 18.00
CA ALA A 197 16.18 -0.24 19.25
C ALA A 197 14.73 -0.27 19.76
N ALA A 198 14.53 -0.84 20.94
CA ALA A 198 13.27 -0.77 21.66
C ALA A 198 13.46 -0.19 23.06
N THR A 199 12.45 0.48 23.62
CA THR A 199 12.45 0.73 25.08
C THR A 199 11.95 -0.49 25.87
N GLY A 200 11.15 -1.35 25.23
CA GLY A 200 10.80 -2.69 25.70
C GLY A 200 11.79 -3.75 25.22
N GLU A 201 11.32 -4.75 24.47
CA GLU A 201 12.11 -5.90 24.04
C GLU A 201 12.60 -5.78 22.58
N VAL A 202 13.80 -6.30 22.33
CA VAL A 202 14.34 -6.51 20.98
C VAL A 202 14.56 -8.01 20.80
N THR A 203 13.90 -8.61 19.81
CA THR A 203 13.99 -10.03 19.50
C THR A 203 14.41 -10.24 18.05
N THR A 204 15.63 -10.71 17.83
CA THR A 204 16.14 -11.07 16.50
C THR A 204 16.26 -12.58 16.36
N ALA A 205 15.45 -13.19 15.50
CA ALA A 205 15.57 -14.58 15.13
C ALA A 205 16.54 -14.74 13.95
N PRO A 206 17.68 -15.43 14.12
CA PRO A 206 18.63 -15.65 13.03
C PRO A 206 18.05 -16.58 11.97
N PRO A 207 18.61 -16.57 10.74
CA PRO A 207 18.20 -17.48 9.68
C PRO A 207 18.22 -18.93 10.12
N LEU A 208 17.16 -19.66 9.75
CA LEU A 208 17.11 -21.10 9.90
C LEU A 208 18.15 -21.73 8.96
N THR A 209 19.37 -21.87 9.47
CA THR A 209 20.44 -22.61 8.79
C THR A 209 20.03 -24.07 8.67
N GLY A 210 19.54 -24.45 7.49
CA GLY A 210 19.26 -25.83 7.14
C GLY A 210 20.55 -26.66 7.24
N LYS A 211 20.53 -27.69 8.09
CA LYS A 211 21.57 -28.72 8.15
C LYS A 211 21.41 -29.76 7.05
#